data_AF-A0A7V2S568-F1
#
_entry.id   AF-A0A7V2S568-F1
#
_cell.length_a   1.000
_cell.length_b   1.000
_cell.length_c   1.000
_cell.angle_alpha   90.00
_cell.angle_beta   90.00
_cell.angle_gamma   90.00
#
_symmetry.space_group_name_H-M   'P 1'
#
loop_
_entity.id
_entity.type
_entity.pdbx_description
1 polymer ?
#
loop_
_entity_poly.entity_id
_entity_poly.type
_entity_poly.pdbx_seq_one_letter_code
_entity_poly.pdbx_strand_id
1 'polypeptide(L)'
;MKRIHLLASEIFSYSYANYDDHLSINDRFDKYMPDDAALLETAIKRKWPLKKVAKKLDVSPDIASQLLTATQQALAIVDAKTPAASFREGVKQSVLYALEQGIHNEKDVDNLVTQICYRAADFGFLLDTENQKLSYYSRYLRDISDMDFDED
;
A
#
# COMPACT_ATOMS: atom_id res chain seq x y z
N MET A 1 5.28 11.68 -9.43
CA MET A 1 4.00 11.03 -9.06
C MET A 1 3.01 11.91 -8.26
N LYS A 2 1.69 11.65 -8.34
CA LYS A 2 0.62 12.30 -7.52
C LYS A 2 0.04 11.31 -6.49
N ARG A 3 -0.64 11.78 -5.43
CA ARG A 3 -1.30 10.91 -4.41
C ARG A 3 -2.16 9.81 -5.01
N ILE A 4 -2.96 10.11 -6.04
CA ILE A 4 -3.83 9.11 -6.66
C ILE A 4 -3.06 7.98 -7.35
N HIS A 5 -1.84 8.26 -7.83
CA HIS A 5 -0.97 7.24 -8.40
C HIS A 5 -0.33 6.37 -7.31
N LEU A 6 0.03 6.94 -6.15
CA LEU A 6 0.46 6.17 -4.96
C LEU A 6 -0.66 5.24 -4.47
N LEU A 7 -1.89 5.76 -4.44
CA LEU A 7 -3.06 4.95 -4.07
C LEU A 7 -3.29 3.81 -5.06
N ALA A 8 -3.23 4.11 -6.36
CA ALA A 8 -3.36 3.10 -7.40
C ALA A 8 -2.23 2.06 -7.34
N SER A 9 -0.98 2.47 -7.12
CA SER A 9 0.14 1.53 -7.03
C SER A 9 -0.02 0.58 -5.85
N GLU A 10 -0.46 1.07 -4.68
CA GLU A 10 -0.76 0.20 -3.53
C GLU A 10 -1.91 -0.78 -3.81
N ILE A 11 -3.04 -0.30 -4.35
CA ILE A 11 -4.21 -1.16 -4.63
C ILE A 11 -3.87 -2.28 -5.60
N PHE A 12 -3.03 -2.00 -6.59
CA PHE A 12 -2.70 -2.93 -7.67
C PHE A 12 -1.31 -3.57 -7.52
N SER A 13 -0.69 -3.47 -6.35
CA SER A 13 0.57 -4.14 -5.99
C SER A 13 1.76 -3.80 -6.90
N TYR A 14 1.91 -2.52 -7.24
CA TYR A 14 3.09 -1.96 -7.90
C TYR A 14 3.96 -1.20 -6.89
N SER A 15 5.28 -1.39 -6.96
CA SER A 15 6.20 -0.46 -6.29
C SER A 15 6.09 0.94 -6.92
N TYR A 16 6.37 1.97 -6.14
CA TYR A 16 6.22 3.37 -6.53
C TYR A 16 7.14 3.74 -7.69
N ALA A 17 8.39 3.31 -7.64
CA ALA A 17 9.34 3.53 -8.73
C ALA A 17 8.85 2.87 -10.03
N ASN A 18 8.41 1.61 -9.94
CA ASN A 18 7.89 0.90 -11.10
C ASN A 18 6.63 1.57 -11.66
N TYR A 19 5.74 2.07 -10.81
CA TYR A 19 4.55 2.79 -11.26
C TYR A 19 4.92 4.11 -11.95
N ASP A 20 5.83 4.89 -11.37
CA ASP A 20 6.28 6.18 -11.91
C ASP A 20 6.98 6.00 -13.27
N ASP A 21 7.78 4.94 -13.44
CA ASP A 21 8.44 4.59 -14.71
C ASP A 21 7.44 4.33 -15.86
N HIS A 22 6.19 3.98 -15.55
CA HIS A 22 5.15 3.72 -16.54
C HIS A 22 4.20 4.91 -16.79
N LEU A 23 4.32 5.99 -16.02
CA LEU A 23 3.54 7.20 -16.24
C LEU A 23 3.91 7.84 -17.58
N SER A 24 2.92 8.37 -18.28
CA SER A 24 3.03 8.94 -19.63
C SER A 24 3.44 7.96 -20.73
N ILE A 25 3.46 6.65 -20.44
CA ILE A 25 3.73 5.59 -21.43
C ILE A 25 2.44 4.85 -21.80
N ASN A 26 1.53 4.62 -20.84
CA ASN A 26 0.35 3.80 -21.03
C ASN A 26 -0.84 4.29 -20.18
N ASP A 27 -1.99 4.47 -20.83
CA ASP A 27 -3.28 4.83 -20.22
C ASP A 27 -3.67 4.00 -18.98
N ARG A 28 -3.16 2.77 -18.86
CA ARG A 28 -3.33 1.94 -17.65
C ARG A 28 -2.89 2.68 -16.39
N PHE A 29 -1.72 3.30 -16.41
CA PHE A 29 -1.12 3.96 -15.25
C PHE A 29 -1.55 5.43 -15.15
N ASP A 30 -1.82 6.07 -16.29
CA ASP A 30 -2.23 7.48 -16.32
C ASP A 30 -3.73 7.70 -16.07
N LYS A 31 -4.57 6.71 -16.40
CA LYS A 31 -6.03 6.87 -16.43
C LYS A 31 -6.78 5.73 -15.75
N TYR A 32 -6.65 4.49 -16.24
CA TYR A 32 -7.56 3.41 -15.80
C TYR A 32 -7.39 3.07 -14.32
N MET A 33 -6.15 2.81 -13.87
CA MET A 33 -5.89 2.50 -12.46
C MET A 33 -6.18 3.69 -11.53
N PRO A 34 -5.80 4.94 -11.85
CA PRO A 34 -6.21 6.11 -11.06
C PRO A 34 -7.73 6.30 -10.98
N ASP A 35 -8.46 6.07 -12.08
CA ASP A 35 -9.92 6.19 -12.11
C ASP A 35 -10.58 5.13 -11.21
N ASP A 36 -10.11 3.89 -11.28
CA ASP A 36 -10.58 2.79 -10.41
C ASP A 36 -10.25 3.07 -8.94
N ALA A 37 -9.04 3.55 -8.64
CA ALA A 37 -8.63 3.93 -7.29
C ALA A 37 -9.52 5.06 -6.73
N ALA A 38 -9.83 6.08 -7.53
CA ALA A 38 -10.72 7.18 -7.14
C ALA A 38 -12.16 6.70 -6.90
N LEU A 39 -12.62 5.74 -7.72
CA LEU A 39 -13.93 5.11 -7.56
C LEU A 39 -14.01 4.31 -6.25
N LEU A 40 -13.00 3.50 -5.97
CA LEU A 40 -12.89 2.71 -4.74
C LEU A 40 -12.81 3.59 -3.50
N GLU A 41 -11.99 4.65 -3.52
CA GLU A 41 -11.91 5.63 -2.43
C GLU A 41 -13.28 6.31 -2.19
N THR A 42 -13.98 6.67 -3.28
CA THR A 42 -15.34 7.23 -3.20
C THR A 42 -16.34 6.23 -2.64
N ALA A 43 -16.24 4.96 -3.04
CA ALA A 43 -17.11 3.88 -2.56
C ALA A 43 -16.96 3.67 -1.05
N ILE A 44 -15.74 3.70 -0.52
CA ILE A 44 -15.47 3.62 0.92
C ILE A 44 -16.07 4.84 1.63
N LYS A 45 -15.73 6.06 1.18
CA LYS A 45 -16.20 7.31 1.81
C LYS A 45 -17.72 7.42 1.87
N ARG A 46 -18.40 6.97 0.80
CA ARG A 46 -19.86 7.01 0.69
C ARG A 46 -20.55 5.70 1.11
N LYS A 47 -19.80 4.74 1.65
CA LYS A 47 -20.30 3.42 2.09
C LYS A 47 -21.18 2.75 1.03
N TRP A 48 -20.70 2.68 -0.20
CA TRP A 48 -21.47 2.05 -1.28
C TRP A 48 -21.66 0.56 -1.03
N PRO A 49 -22.83 -0.01 -1.39
CA PRO A 49 -23.03 -1.45 -1.31
C PRO A 49 -22.12 -2.18 -2.31
N LEU A 50 -21.61 -3.35 -1.93
CA LEU A 50 -20.68 -4.16 -2.73
C LEU A 50 -21.16 -4.38 -4.17
N LYS A 51 -22.45 -4.70 -4.35
CA LYS A 51 -23.08 -4.89 -5.68
C LYS A 51 -22.94 -3.66 -6.58
N LYS A 52 -22.99 -2.45 -6.01
CA LYS A 52 -22.80 -1.21 -6.77
C LYS A 52 -21.35 -1.02 -7.18
N VAL A 53 -20.40 -1.36 -6.30
CA VAL A 53 -18.96 -1.30 -6.58
C VAL A 53 -18.59 -2.27 -7.68
N ALA A 54 -18.99 -3.55 -7.55
CA ALA A 54 -18.79 -4.59 -8.55
C ALA A 54 -19.32 -4.18 -9.93
N LYS A 55 -20.55 -3.66 -10.00
CA LYS A 55 -21.13 -3.17 -11.26
C LYS A 55 -20.37 -1.98 -11.86
N LYS A 56 -19.80 -1.11 -11.02
CA LYS A 56 -19.11 0.10 -11.47
C LYS A 56 -17.70 -0.18 -11.99
N LEU A 57 -17.02 -1.17 -11.41
CA LEU A 57 -15.70 -1.63 -11.82
C LEU A 57 -15.77 -2.75 -12.87
N ASP A 58 -16.96 -3.25 -13.18
CA ASP A 58 -17.20 -4.38 -14.08
C ASP A 58 -16.44 -5.66 -13.67
N VAL A 59 -16.49 -5.98 -12.37
CA VAL A 59 -15.85 -7.16 -11.78
C VAL A 59 -16.85 -7.98 -10.96
N SER A 60 -16.45 -9.20 -10.58
CA SER A 60 -17.25 -10.02 -9.67
C SER A 60 -17.37 -9.38 -8.28
N PRO A 61 -18.41 -9.71 -7.50
CA PRO A 61 -18.52 -9.28 -6.10
C PRO A 61 -17.30 -9.64 -5.25
N ASP A 62 -16.68 -10.79 -5.50
CA ASP A 62 -15.50 -11.25 -4.76
C ASP A 62 -14.29 -10.36 -5.05
N ILE A 63 -14.03 -10.06 -6.32
CA ILE A 63 -12.95 -9.14 -6.73
C ILE A 63 -13.23 -7.74 -6.18
N ALA A 64 -14.47 -7.26 -6.26
CA ALA A 64 -14.83 -5.96 -5.69
C ALA A 64 -14.60 -5.91 -4.18
N SER A 65 -14.85 -7.02 -3.46
CA SER A 65 -14.60 -7.12 -2.02
C SER A 65 -13.11 -7.05 -1.72
N GLN A 66 -12.30 -7.80 -2.47
CA GLN A 66 -10.84 -7.77 -2.35
C GLN A 66 -10.27 -6.37 -2.62
N LEU A 67 -10.74 -5.71 -3.68
CA LEU A 67 -10.32 -4.35 -4.01
C LEU A 67 -10.71 -3.33 -2.95
N LEU A 68 -11.88 -3.46 -2.31
CA LEU A 68 -12.28 -2.59 -1.21
C LEU A 68 -11.38 -2.78 0.02
N THR A 69 -11.04 -4.02 0.37
CA THR A 69 -10.10 -4.32 1.47
C THR A 69 -8.71 -3.76 1.15
N ALA A 70 -8.20 -4.01 -0.06
CA ALA A 70 -6.91 -3.49 -0.51
C ALA A 70 -6.90 -1.95 -0.50
N THR A 71 -8.01 -1.30 -0.87
CA THR A 71 -8.11 0.17 -0.85
C THR A 71 -8.10 0.72 0.58
N GLN A 72 -8.76 0.07 1.54
CA GLN A 72 -8.71 0.50 2.94
C GLN A 72 -7.29 0.43 3.50
N GLN A 73 -6.58 -0.66 3.19
CA GLN A 73 -5.18 -0.87 3.54
C GLN A 73 -4.27 0.17 2.88
N ALA A 74 -4.44 0.39 1.57
CA ALA A 74 -3.69 1.38 0.80
C ALA A 74 -3.89 2.81 1.32
N LEU A 75 -5.11 3.18 1.73
CA LEU A 75 -5.39 4.49 2.32
C LEU A 75 -4.61 4.69 3.63
N ALA A 76 -4.50 3.64 4.47
CA ALA A 76 -3.74 3.73 5.72
C ALA A 76 -2.23 3.98 5.48
N ILE A 77 -1.69 3.45 4.38
CA ILE A 77 -0.31 3.68 3.95
C ILE A 77 -0.15 5.09 3.38
N VAL A 78 -0.90 5.40 2.30
CA VAL A 78 -0.73 6.62 1.51
C VAL A 78 -1.09 7.89 2.27
N ASP A 79 -2.06 7.81 3.19
CA ASP A 79 -2.47 8.96 4.02
C ASP A 79 -1.78 9.00 5.39
N ALA A 80 -0.76 8.16 5.61
CA ALA A 80 0.01 8.21 6.83
C ALA A 80 0.67 9.59 7.01
N LYS A 81 0.73 10.05 8.27
CA LYS A 81 1.18 11.42 8.60
C LYS A 81 2.63 11.71 8.21
N THR A 82 3.46 10.68 8.08
CA THR A 82 4.88 10.81 7.72
C THR A 82 5.30 9.64 6.83
N PRO A 83 6.35 9.81 5.99
CA PRO A 83 6.94 8.71 5.22
C PRO A 83 7.34 7.50 6.09
N ALA A 84 7.83 7.73 7.31
CA ALA A 84 8.15 6.65 8.25
C ALA A 84 6.91 5.88 8.72
N ALA A 85 5.80 6.58 8.97
CA ALA A 85 4.54 5.95 9.34
C ALA A 85 3.96 5.16 8.16
N SER A 86 4.03 5.70 6.94
CA SER A 86 3.67 5.00 5.69
C SER A 86 4.45 3.70 5.55
N PHE A 87 5.77 3.76 5.71
CA PHE A 87 6.65 2.59 5.64
C PHE A 87 6.30 1.54 6.68
N ARG A 88 6.13 1.93 7.95
CA ARG A 88 5.77 1.01 9.04
C ARG A 88 4.43 0.34 8.80
N GLU A 89 3.42 1.09 8.36
CA GLU A 89 2.11 0.54 8.04
C GLU A 89 2.19 -0.43 6.85
N GLY A 90 2.95 -0.10 5.80
CA GLY A 90 3.18 -0.99 4.67
C GLY A 90 3.86 -2.29 5.06
N VAL A 91 4.91 -2.24 5.90
CA VAL A 91 5.59 -3.44 6.43
C VAL A 91 4.64 -4.27 7.28
N LYS A 92 3.89 -3.63 8.19
CA LYS A 92 2.89 -4.31 9.03
C LYS A 92 1.87 -5.07 8.20
N GLN A 93 1.34 -4.43 7.16
CA GLN A 93 0.37 -5.07 6.26
C GLN A 93 0.98 -6.24 5.48
N SER A 94 2.23 -6.12 5.00
CA SER A 94 2.95 -7.24 4.37
C SER A 94 3.11 -8.43 5.32
N VAL A 95 3.43 -8.19 6.59
CA VAL A 95 3.54 -9.25 7.62
C VAL A 95 2.18 -9.87 7.91
N LEU A 96 1.14 -9.06 8.12
CA LEU A 96 -0.21 -9.56 8.38
C LEU A 96 -0.74 -10.41 7.23
N TYR A 97 -0.50 -9.98 5.99
CA TYR A 97 -0.86 -10.76 4.80
C TYR A 97 -0.13 -12.10 4.76
N ALA A 98 1.19 -12.12 5.02
CA ALA A 98 1.95 -13.38 5.06
C ALA A 98 1.44 -14.32 6.16
N LEU A 99 1.05 -13.79 7.32
CA LEU A 99 0.43 -14.58 8.40
C LEU A 99 -0.93 -15.15 7.99
N GLU A 100 -1.76 -14.37 7.29
CA GLU A 100 -3.06 -14.82 6.78
C GLU A 100 -2.91 -15.93 5.72
N GLN A 101 -1.92 -15.82 4.84
CA GLN A 101 -1.61 -16.85 3.84
C GLN A 101 -0.93 -18.09 4.43
N GLY A 102 -0.31 -17.95 5.61
CA GLY A 102 0.49 -18.97 6.26
C GLY A 102 1.96 -18.94 5.80
N ILE A 103 2.86 -19.05 6.78
CA ILE A 103 4.31 -19.19 6.54
C ILE A 103 4.68 -20.62 6.92
N HIS A 104 4.90 -21.47 5.92
CA HIS A 104 5.10 -22.91 6.13
C HIS A 104 6.53 -23.37 5.84
N ASN A 105 7.26 -22.60 5.02
CA ASN A 105 8.58 -22.97 4.55
C ASN A 105 9.43 -21.71 4.28
N GLU A 106 10.71 -21.93 3.97
CA GLU A 106 11.68 -20.88 3.68
C GLU A 106 11.28 -20.00 2.49
N LYS A 107 10.63 -20.55 1.46
CA LYS A 107 10.17 -19.77 0.31
C LYS A 107 9.09 -18.77 0.71
N ASP A 108 8.22 -19.11 1.66
CA ASP A 108 7.21 -18.16 2.17
C ASP A 108 7.88 -17.01 2.93
N VAL A 109 8.96 -17.31 3.67
CA VAL A 109 9.80 -16.29 4.32
C VAL A 109 10.49 -15.41 3.29
N ASP A 110 11.07 -15.98 2.24
CA ASP A 110 11.72 -15.23 1.16
C ASP A 110 10.73 -14.30 0.43
N ASN A 111 9.49 -14.77 0.23
CA ASN A 111 8.43 -13.94 -0.34
C ASN A 111 8.14 -12.74 0.58
N LEU A 112 8.01 -12.94 1.90
CA LEU A 112 7.81 -11.85 2.86
C LEU A 112 8.99 -10.88 2.87
N VAL A 113 10.23 -11.38 2.90
CA VAL A 113 11.44 -10.55 2.82
C VAL A 113 11.44 -9.72 1.55
N THR A 114 11.06 -10.30 0.42
CA THR A 114 10.93 -9.58 -0.87
C THR A 114 9.91 -8.45 -0.77
N GLN A 115 8.75 -8.68 -0.15
CA GLN A 115 7.75 -7.62 0.08
C GLN A 115 8.30 -6.50 0.96
N ILE A 116 9.04 -6.82 2.03
CA ILE A 116 9.68 -5.82 2.90
C ILE A 116 10.72 -5.01 2.12
N CYS A 117 11.51 -5.64 1.25
CA CYS A 117 12.46 -4.94 0.38
C CYS A 117 11.75 -3.98 -0.58
N TYR A 118 10.59 -4.35 -1.15
CA TYR A 118 9.78 -3.43 -1.93
C TYR A 118 9.29 -2.25 -1.09
N ARG A 119 8.84 -2.48 0.15
CA ARG A 119 8.47 -1.38 1.07
C ARG A 119 9.64 -0.44 1.36
N ALA A 120 10.85 -0.97 1.50
CA ALA A 120 12.04 -0.15 1.71
C ALA A 120 12.38 0.68 0.47
N ALA A 121 12.21 0.12 -0.74
CA ALA A 121 12.39 0.84 -1.99
C ALA A 121 11.34 1.95 -2.16
N ASP A 122 10.06 1.68 -1.87
CA ASP A 122 8.98 2.67 -1.90
C ASP A 122 9.24 3.82 -0.92
N PHE A 123 9.76 3.51 0.27
CA PHE A 123 10.16 4.53 1.23
C PHE A 123 11.31 5.40 0.70
N GLY A 124 12.34 4.79 0.10
CA GLY A 124 13.41 5.54 -0.57
C GLY A 124 12.87 6.47 -1.66
N PHE A 125 11.97 5.96 -2.50
CA PHE A 125 11.32 6.74 -3.55
C PHE A 125 10.56 7.96 -2.99
N LEU A 126 9.80 7.79 -1.91
CA LEU A 126 9.09 8.91 -1.27
C LEU A 126 10.07 9.96 -0.72
N LEU A 127 11.13 9.52 -0.04
CA LEU A 127 12.14 10.42 0.49
C LEU A 127 12.82 11.24 -0.61
N ASP A 128 13.19 10.60 -1.72
CA ASP A 128 13.81 11.28 -2.86
C ASP A 128 12.85 12.28 -3.49
N THR A 129 11.58 11.89 -3.66
CA THR A 129 10.53 12.76 -4.23
C THR A 129 10.28 14.00 -3.36
N GLU A 130 10.37 13.86 -2.03
CA GLU A 130 10.18 14.96 -1.08
C GLU A 130 11.50 15.68 -0.71
N ASN A 131 12.63 15.28 -1.30
CA ASN A 131 13.98 15.77 -0.97
C ASN A 131 14.29 15.68 0.54
N GLN A 132 13.93 14.56 1.15
CA GLN A 132 14.12 14.27 2.56
C GLN A 132 15.19 13.19 2.76
N LYS A 133 15.82 13.18 3.94
CA LYS A 133 16.84 12.19 4.29
C LYS A 133 16.26 11.14 5.23
N LEU A 134 16.66 9.88 5.05
CA LEU A 134 16.32 8.78 5.97
C LEU A 134 16.69 9.10 7.43
N SER A 135 17.79 9.83 7.65
CA SER A 135 18.24 10.22 8.98
C SER A 135 17.25 11.10 9.74
N TYR A 136 16.35 11.81 9.05
CA TYR A 136 15.28 12.58 9.69
C TYR A 136 14.25 11.66 10.37
N TYR A 137 14.16 10.42 9.91
CA TYR A 137 13.16 9.45 10.34
C TYR A 137 13.68 8.35 11.26
N SER A 138 14.98 8.31 11.55
CA SER A 138 15.59 7.20 12.32
C SER A 138 14.95 6.96 13.68
N ARG A 139 14.51 8.03 14.38
CA ARG A 139 13.77 7.88 15.66
C ARG A 139 12.39 7.26 15.46
N TYR A 140 11.64 7.70 14.45
CA TYR A 140 10.30 7.18 14.14
C TYR A 140 10.33 5.72 13.68
N LEU A 141 11.39 5.31 12.99
CA LEU A 141 11.58 3.92 12.58
C LEU A 141 11.93 3.00 13.77
N ARG A 142 12.62 3.53 14.77
CA ARG A 142 12.97 2.82 16.01
C ARG A 142 11.92 2.97 17.10
N ASP A 143 10.80 3.62 16.83
CA ASP A 143 9.80 3.87 17.85
C ASP A 143 9.23 2.54 18.36
N ILE A 144 9.46 2.28 19.64
CA ILE A 144 9.08 1.06 20.36
C ILE A 144 7.87 1.30 21.26
N SER A 145 7.18 2.44 21.14
CA SER A 145 6.10 2.85 22.05
C SER A 145 4.93 1.85 22.17
N ASP A 146 4.80 0.91 21.23
CA ASP A 146 3.75 -0.13 21.21
C ASP A 146 4.30 -1.54 21.54
N MET A 147 5.57 -1.66 21.93
CA MET A 147 6.13 -2.93 22.42
C MET A 147 6.04 -2.92 23.94
N ASP A 148 4.95 -3.49 24.47
CA ASP A 148 4.90 -3.96 25.86
C ASP A 148 6.00 -5.01 26.01
N PHE A 149 7.16 -4.56 26.49
CA PHE A 149 8.11 -5.47 27.10
C PHE A 149 7.48 -5.84 28.43
N ASP A 150 6.91 -7.05 28.52
CA ASP A 150 6.65 -7.67 29.80
C ASP A 150 7.98 -7.63 30.57
N GLU A 151 8.08 -6.74 31.56
CA GLU A 151 9.20 -6.73 32.51
C GLU A 151 9.15 -8.04 33.30
N ASP A 152 10.29 -8.75 33.30
CA ASP A 152 10.55 -10.08 33.88
C ASP A 152 9.85 -10.38 35.23
#